data_AF-A0A2T8F971-F1
#
_entry.id   AF-A0A2T8F971-F1
#
_cell.length_a   1.000
_cell.length_b   1.000
_cell.length_c   1.000
_cell.angle_alpha   90.00
_cell.angle_beta   90.00
_cell.angle_gamma   90.00
#
_symmetry.space_group_name_H-M   'P 1'
#
loop_
_entity.id
_entity.type
_entity.pdbx_description
1 polymer ?
#
loop_
_entity_poly.entity_id
_entity_poly.type
_entity_poly.pdbx_seq_one_letter_code
_entity_poly.pdbx_strand_id
1 'polypeptide(L)'
;MTEERDEVPLLPSLATDRRLDAQLRDSLRILRDQAEDAELRERIADVLAGRTSLRALARSPEFEAFVTPLARRGWQAWEQMAEDEREQLTEDARTHLDPWG
;
A
#
# COMPACT_ATOMS: atom_id res chain seq x y z
N MET A 1 26.66 -7.11 1.78
CA MET A 1 26.43 -5.78 2.39
C MET A 1 25.43 -5.03 1.53
N THR A 2 24.14 -5.26 1.75
CA THR A 2 23.07 -4.50 1.07
C THR A 2 21.82 -4.40 1.96
N GLU A 3 22.02 -4.19 3.27
CA GLU A 3 20.93 -4.17 4.26
C GLU A 3 20.53 -2.75 4.73
N GLU A 4 21.10 -1.69 4.17
CA GLU A 4 20.93 -0.32 4.71
C GLU A 4 19.86 0.53 4.01
N ARG A 5 19.13 -0.02 3.02
CA ARG A 5 18.15 0.77 2.21
C ARG A 5 16.69 0.60 2.62
N ASP A 6 16.36 -0.40 3.43
CA ASP A 6 15.02 -0.57 4.01
C ASP A 6 14.79 0.33 5.25
N GLU A 7 15.77 1.13 5.66
CA GLU A 7 15.63 1.98 6.85
C GLU A 7 14.84 3.28 6.62
N VAL A 8 14.71 3.74 5.37
CA VAL A 8 13.95 4.96 5.06
C VAL A 8 12.48 4.59 4.84
N PRO A 9 11.55 5.07 5.68
CA PRO A 9 10.13 4.77 5.52
C PRO A 9 9.61 5.38 4.21
N LEU A 10 8.66 4.70 3.57
CA LEU A 10 8.03 5.14 2.32
C LEU A 10 7.32 6.48 2.48
N LEU A 11 6.82 6.75 3.68
CA LEU A 11 6.27 8.03 4.10
C LEU A 11 6.99 8.49 5.37
N PRO A 12 7.44 9.76 5.45
CA PRO A 12 8.07 10.28 6.67
C PRO A 12 7.20 10.13 7.92
N SER A 13 5.87 10.16 7.78
CA SER A 13 4.92 9.98 8.88
C SER A 13 4.90 8.57 9.46
N LEU A 14 5.44 7.58 8.74
CA LEU A 14 5.53 6.18 9.20
C LEU A 14 6.89 5.86 9.81
N ALA A 15 7.77 6.84 10.01
CA ALA A 15 9.10 6.63 10.60
C ALA A 15 9.05 5.96 11.98
N THR A 16 7.98 6.21 12.74
CA THR A 16 7.77 5.62 14.07
C THR A 16 6.93 4.33 14.04
N ASP A 17 6.37 3.95 12.89
CA ASP A 17 5.50 2.79 12.73
C ASP A 17 6.01 1.87 11.62
N ARG A 18 7.00 1.04 11.98
CA ARG A 18 7.64 0.10 11.05
C ARG A 18 6.69 -0.99 10.54
N ARG A 19 5.65 -1.32 11.30
CA ARG A 19 4.66 -2.34 10.90
C ARG A 19 3.78 -1.79 9.77
N LEU A 20 3.31 -0.55 9.91
CA LEU A 20 2.56 0.11 8.85
C LEU A 20 3.44 0.37 7.61
N ASP A 21 4.71 0.73 7.78
CA ASP A 21 5.63 0.85 6.64
C ASP A 21 5.81 -0.49 5.91
N ALA A 22 5.99 -1.60 6.64
CA ALA A 22 6.10 -2.94 6.07
C ALA A 22 4.82 -3.34 5.32
N GLN A 23 3.65 -3.11 5.92
CA GLN A 23 2.35 -3.38 5.29
C GLN A 23 2.18 -2.58 3.99
N LEU A 24 2.62 -1.31 3.99
CA LEU A 24 2.57 -0.45 2.81
C LEU A 24 3.52 -0.95 1.71
N ARG A 25 4.72 -1.40 2.06
CA ARG A 25 5.65 -2.05 1.12
C ARG A 25 5.03 -3.32 0.52
N ASP A 26 4.39 -4.15 1.33
CA ASP A 26 3.70 -5.36 0.85
C ASP A 26 2.56 -5.03 -0.11
N SER A 27 1.78 -4.00 0.21
CA SER A 27 0.71 -3.51 -0.68
C SER A 27 1.27 -3.07 -2.04
N LEU A 28 2.39 -2.34 -2.05
CA LEU A 28 3.06 -1.94 -3.29
C LEU A 28 3.63 -3.14 -4.06
N ARG A 29 4.15 -4.18 -3.38
CA ARG A 29 4.58 -5.42 -4.05
C ARG A 29 3.42 -6.10 -4.77
N ILE A 30 2.26 -6.21 -4.11
CA ILE A 30 1.05 -6.77 -4.70
C ILE A 30 0.62 -5.97 -5.93
N LEU A 31 0.59 -4.62 -5.83
CA LEU A 31 0.22 -3.75 -6.95
C LEU A 31 1.20 -3.89 -8.13
N ARG A 32 2.50 -3.98 -7.87
CA ARG A 32 3.50 -4.26 -8.90
C ARG A 32 3.23 -5.59 -9.59
N ASP A 33 2.97 -6.64 -8.82
CA ASP A 33 2.79 -7.98 -9.37
C ASP A 33 1.49 -8.12 -10.18
N GLN A 34 0.48 -7.29 -9.90
CA GLN A 34 -0.78 -7.21 -10.63
C GLN A 34 -0.76 -6.26 -11.84
N ALA A 35 0.20 -5.35 -11.91
CA ALA A 35 0.28 -4.39 -13.00
C ALA A 35 0.72 -5.07 -14.31
N GLU A 36 -0.14 -4.99 -15.34
CA GLU A 36 0.17 -5.49 -16.69
C GLU A 36 1.13 -4.56 -17.44
N ASP A 37 1.07 -3.26 -17.13
CA ASP A 37 1.94 -2.24 -17.69
C ASP A 37 3.37 -2.33 -17.12
N ALA A 38 4.34 -2.54 -18.00
CA ALA A 38 5.74 -2.72 -17.63
C ALA A 38 6.38 -1.43 -17.06
N GLU A 39 5.94 -0.26 -17.51
CA GLU A 39 6.44 1.03 -17.03
C GLU A 39 5.92 1.31 -15.62
N LEU A 40 4.64 1.02 -15.37
CA LEU A 40 4.02 1.13 -14.06
C LEU A 40 4.71 0.18 -13.05
N ARG A 41 4.97 -1.07 -13.45
CA ARG A 41 5.73 -2.02 -12.64
C ARG A 41 7.09 -1.49 -12.23
N GLU A 42 7.85 -0.93 -13.17
CA GLU A 42 9.18 -0.41 -12.88
C GLU A 42 9.11 0.79 -11.95
N ARG A 43 8.13 1.69 -12.14
CA ARG A 43 7.91 2.84 -11.25
C ARG A 43 7.59 2.42 -9.81
N ILE A 44 6.79 1.36 -9.63
CA ILE A 44 6.52 0.80 -8.30
C ILE A 44 7.79 0.14 -7.73
N ALA A 45 8.56 -0.57 -8.55
CA ALA A 45 9.85 -1.15 -8.14
C ALA A 45 10.87 -0.08 -7.73
N ASP A 46 10.90 1.07 -8.40
CA ASP A 46 11.72 2.22 -8.06
C ASP A 46 11.37 2.79 -6.68
N VAL A 47 10.09 2.84 -6.33
CA VAL A 47 9.65 3.26 -4.99
C VAL A 47 10.14 2.28 -3.93
N LEU A 48 9.91 0.98 -4.16
CA LEU A 48 10.34 -0.08 -3.24
C LEU A 48 11.86 -0.11 -3.05
N ALA A 49 12.62 0.20 -4.09
CA ALA A 49 14.07 0.30 -4.06
C ALA A 49 14.61 1.63 -3.50
N GLY A 50 13.73 2.58 -3.16
CA GLY A 50 14.11 3.91 -2.69
C GLY A 50 14.73 4.81 -3.77
N ARG A 51 14.59 4.47 -5.05
CA ARG A 51 15.07 5.27 -6.20
C ARG A 51 14.13 6.44 -6.50
N THR A 52 12.86 6.32 -6.14
CA THR A 52 11.89 7.40 -6.17
C THR A 52 11.00 7.37 -4.92
N SER A 53 10.23 8.43 -4.70
CA SER A 53 9.34 8.54 -3.55
C SER A 53 7.94 8.02 -3.87
N LEU A 54 7.24 7.49 -2.86
CA LEU A 54 5.83 7.15 -2.97
C LEU A 54 4.97 8.35 -3.40
N ARG A 55 5.33 9.57 -2.96
CA ARG A 55 4.65 10.80 -3.37
C ARG A 55 4.77 11.08 -4.88
N ALA A 56 5.90 10.73 -5.49
CA ALA A 56 6.09 10.88 -6.93
C ALA A 56 5.23 9.87 -7.70
N LEU A 57 5.18 8.62 -7.25
CA LEU A 57 4.31 7.59 -7.80
C LEU A 57 2.82 7.96 -7.67
N ALA A 58 2.39 8.47 -6.52
CA ALA A 58 1.00 8.88 -6.29
C ALA A 58 0.52 10.04 -7.20
N ARG A 59 1.44 10.77 -7.84
CA ARG A 59 1.12 11.84 -8.80
C ARG A 59 1.20 11.37 -10.25
N SER A 60 1.53 10.11 -10.52
CA SER A 60 1.53 9.53 -11.86
C SER A 60 0.09 9.28 -12.31
N PRO A 61 -0.32 9.80 -13.48
CA PRO A 61 -1.63 9.50 -14.06
C PRO A 61 -1.84 8.00 -14.30
N GLU A 62 -0.78 7.27 -14.65
CA GLU A 62 -0.80 5.83 -14.91
C GLU A 62 -1.09 5.06 -13.62
N PHE A 63 -0.44 5.45 -12.52
CA PHE A 63 -0.70 4.87 -11.21
C PHE A 63 -2.12 5.20 -10.72
N GLU A 64 -2.57 6.45 -10.87
CA GLU A 64 -3.95 6.85 -10.53
C GLU A 64 -5.00 6.05 -11.30
N ALA A 65 -4.81 5.90 -12.62
CA ALA A 65 -5.71 5.12 -13.48
C ALA A 65 -5.74 3.64 -13.09
N PHE A 66 -4.63 3.10 -12.59
CA PHE A 66 -4.55 1.71 -12.13
C PHE A 66 -5.22 1.49 -10.77
N VAL A 67 -4.99 2.37 -9.79
CA VAL A 67 -5.52 2.17 -8.43
C VAL A 67 -6.97 2.61 -8.27
N THR A 68 -7.44 3.60 -9.03
CA THR A 68 -8.80 4.14 -8.90
C THR A 68 -9.90 3.08 -9.07
N PRO A 69 -9.85 2.19 -10.09
CA PRO A 69 -10.83 1.11 -10.23
C PRO A 69 -10.78 0.12 -9.06
N LEU A 70 -9.58 -0.20 -8.56
CA LEU A 70 -9.39 -1.12 -7.43
C LEU A 70 -10.00 -0.54 -6.15
N ALA A 71 -9.71 0.72 -5.86
CA ALA A 71 -10.26 1.44 -4.72
C ALA A 71 -11.80 1.52 -4.80
N ARG A 72 -12.34 1.82 -5.98
CA ARG A 72 -13.80 1.86 -6.19
C ARG A 72 -14.44 0.51 -5.94
N ARG A 73 -13.85 -0.59 -6.42
CA ARG A 73 -14.36 -1.96 -6.16
C ARG A 73 -14.33 -2.29 -4.67
N GLY A 74 -13.24 -1.93 -3.97
CA GLY A 74 -13.14 -2.10 -2.53
C GLY A 74 -14.23 -1.32 -1.78
N TRP A 75 -14.48 -0.07 -2.18
CA TRP A 75 -15.54 0.75 -1.58
C TRP A 75 -16.94 0.19 -1.83
N GLN A 76 -17.20 -0.27 -3.05
CA GLN A 76 -18.48 -0.92 -3.38
C GLN A 76 -18.68 -2.23 -2.62
N ALA A 77 -17.63 -3.01 -2.41
CA ALA A 77 -17.70 -4.21 -1.58
C ALA A 77 -18.03 -3.84 -0.13
N TRP A 78 -17.37 -2.82 0.41
CA TRP A 78 -17.63 -2.31 1.76
C TRP A 78 -19.08 -1.84 1.96
N GLU A 79 -19.64 -1.09 1.01
CA GLU A 79 -21.05 -0.63 1.07
C GLU A 79 -22.07 -1.78 1.02
N GLN A 80 -21.69 -2.91 0.41
CA GLN A 80 -22.56 -4.10 0.31
C GLN A 80 -22.44 -5.02 1.53
N MET A 81 -21.42 -4.85 2.38
CA MET A 81 -21.26 -5.64 3.59
C MET A 81 -22.27 -5.24 4.67
N ALA A 82 -22.82 -6.24 5.34
CA ALA A 82 -23.67 -6.04 6.50
C ALA A 82 -22.86 -5.39 7.66
N GLU A 83 -23.55 -4.71 8.58
CA GLU A 83 -22.90 -3.94 9.66
C GLU A 83 -22.01 -4.83 10.55
N ASP A 84 -22.49 -6.04 10.86
CA ASP A 84 -21.78 -7.08 11.61
C ASP A 84 -20.53 -7.57 10.88
N GLU A 85 -20.62 -7.74 9.55
CA GLU A 85 -19.49 -8.12 8.72
C GLU A 85 -18.43 -7.01 8.64
N ARG A 86 -18.84 -5.74 8.59
CA ARG A 86 -17.92 -4.58 8.65
C ARG A 86 -17.23 -4.45 10.01
N GLU A 87 -17.94 -4.74 11.10
CA GLU A 87 -17.38 -4.69 12.46
C GLU A 87 -16.33 -5.79 12.66
N GLN A 88 -16.61 -7.02 12.21
CA GLN A 88 -15.66 -8.12 12.23
C GLN A 88 -14.39 -7.79 11.44
N LEU A 89 -14.52 -7.22 10.24
CA LEU A 89 -13.38 -6.87 9.39
C LEU A 89 -12.54 -5.73 9.98
N THR A 90 -13.18 -4.82 10.72
CA THR A 90 -12.50 -3.74 11.46
C THR A 90 -11.71 -4.28 12.65
N GLU A 91 -12.26 -5.24 13.39
CA GLU A 91 -11.57 -5.92 14.50
C GLU A 91 -10.38 -6.76 14.01
N ASP A 92 -10.55 -7.47 12.89
CA ASP A 92 -9.46 -8.22 12.26
C ASP A 92 -8.34 -7.27 11.78
N ALA A 93 -8.72 -6.14 11.19
CA ALA A 93 -7.77 -5.10 10.77
C ALA A 93 -7.06 -4.46 11.96
N ARG A 94 -7.74 -4.17 13.08
CA ARG A 94 -7.10 -3.70 14.32
C ARG A 94 -6.08 -4.72 14.81
N THR A 95 -6.46 -5.98 14.92
CA THR A 95 -5.54 -7.04 15.35
C THR A 95 -4.29 -7.13 14.46
N HIS A 96 -4.43 -6.87 13.15
CA HIS A 96 -3.34 -6.95 12.19
C HIS A 96 -2.57 -5.63 11.98
N LEU A 97 -3.08 -4.48 12.43
CA LEU A 97 -2.51 -3.15 12.17
C LEU A 97 -2.23 -2.33 13.44
N ASP A 98 -2.68 -2.76 14.62
CA ASP A 98 -2.51 -2.00 15.86
C ASP A 98 -1.07 -2.12 16.40
N PRO A 99 -0.36 -1.01 16.65
CA PRO A 99 0.93 -1.00 17.31
C PRO A 99 0.87 -1.24 18.83
N TRP A 100 -0.31 -1.36 19.44
CA TRP A 100 -0.49 -1.53 20.90
C TRP A 100 -1.49 -2.61 21.34
N GLY A 101 -1.60 -3.69 20.57
CA GLY A 101 -2.23 -4.94 21.03
C GLY A 101 -1.38 -5.68 22.06
#